data_AF-A0A7L4QB18-F1
#
_entry.id   AF-A0A7L4QB18-F1
#
_cell.length_a   1.000
_cell.length_b   1.000
_cell.length_c   1.000
_cell.angle_alpha   90.00
_cell.angle_beta   90.00
_cell.angle_gamma   90.00
#
_symmetry.space_group_name_H-M   'P 1'
#
loop_
_entity.id
_entity.type
_entity.pdbx_description
1 polymer ?
#
loop_
_entity_poly.entity_id
_entity_poly.type
_entity_poly.pdbx_seq_one_letter_code
_entity_poly.pdbx_strand_id
1 'polypeptide(L)'
;MKFKIVGICSVEALSAIPKESVRFDLDRASEILEAAGHDLENLSVMVTIQYDGREVTIYRNGRITIYPADSKDIAADIAEKFYDMIEKAREIR
;
A
#
# COMPACT_ATOMS: atom_id res chain seq x y z
N MET A 1 -0.42 3.67 11.24
CA MET A 1 0.84 2.87 11.45
C MET A 1 2.10 3.73 11.24
N LYS A 2 3.25 3.44 11.88
CA LYS A 2 4.52 4.16 11.63
C LYS A 2 5.34 3.53 10.48
N PHE A 3 5.75 4.32 9.50
CA PHE A 3 6.55 3.87 8.35
C PHE A 3 7.66 4.87 8.00
N LYS A 4 8.50 4.52 7.01
CA LYS A 4 9.45 5.43 6.35
C LYS A 4 9.19 5.46 4.85
N ILE A 5 9.42 6.61 4.21
CA ILE A 5 9.38 6.75 2.75
C ILE A 5 10.78 6.57 2.18
N VAL A 6 10.93 5.70 1.18
CA VAL A 6 12.17 5.48 0.43
C VAL A 6 11.91 5.59 -1.06
N GLY A 7 12.82 6.19 -1.82
CA GLY A 7 12.74 6.20 -3.27
C GLY A 7 13.26 4.89 -3.87
N ILE A 8 12.73 4.51 -5.03
CA ILE A 8 13.24 3.39 -5.82
C ILE A 8 14.20 3.96 -6.87
N CYS A 9 15.49 3.61 -6.79
CA CYS A 9 16.56 4.28 -7.55
C CYS A 9 16.45 4.19 -9.09
N SER A 10 15.59 3.33 -9.62
CA SER A 10 15.49 3.03 -11.06
C SER A 10 14.15 3.42 -11.69
N VAL A 11 13.20 3.95 -10.92
CA VAL A 11 11.86 4.36 -11.39
C VAL A 11 11.34 5.55 -10.59
N GLU A 12 10.43 6.34 -11.15
CA GLU A 12 9.73 7.43 -10.44
C GLU A 12 8.71 6.88 -9.44
N ALA A 13 9.16 6.10 -8.47
CA ALA A 13 8.32 5.48 -7.45
C ALA A 13 8.86 5.70 -6.06
N LEU A 14 7.94 5.84 -5.11
CA LEU A 14 8.22 5.92 -3.69
C LEU A 14 7.58 4.74 -2.98
N SER A 15 8.27 4.19 -1.98
CA SER A 15 7.75 3.13 -1.14
C SER A 15 7.62 3.58 0.31
N ALA A 16 6.45 3.33 0.90
CA ALA A 16 6.26 3.34 2.34
C ALA A 16 6.61 1.95 2.90
N ILE A 17 7.52 1.92 3.86
CA ILE A 17 7.97 0.69 4.52
C ILE A 17 7.63 0.79 6.02
N PRO A 18 6.78 -0.12 6.56
CA PRO A 18 6.50 -0.19 7.99
C PRO A 18 7.79 -0.27 8.82
N LYS A 19 7.82 0.40 9.97
CA LYS A 19 8.96 0.33 10.91
C LYS A 19 8.93 -0.92 11.79
N GLU A 20 7.76 -1.55 11.87
CA GLU A 20 7.52 -2.80 12.59
C GLU A 20 7.30 -3.96 11.60
N SER A 21 7.56 -5.19 12.05
CA SER A 21 7.25 -6.38 11.26
C SER A 21 5.74 -6.57 11.22
N VAL A 22 5.14 -6.40 10.04
CA VAL A 22 3.70 -6.59 9.83
C VAL A 22 3.46 -7.61 8.74
N ARG A 23 2.28 -8.22 8.77
CA ARG A 23 1.78 -9.07 7.70
C ARG A 23 0.30 -8.78 7.49
N PHE A 24 -0.11 -8.69 6.24
CA PHE A 24 -1.50 -8.48 5.86
C PHE A 24 -2.04 -9.71 5.14
N ASP A 25 -3.28 -10.07 5.45
CA ASP A 25 -4.07 -10.97 4.63
C ASP A 25 -4.52 -10.19 3.39
N LEU A 26 -3.95 -10.53 2.22
CA LEU A 26 -4.20 -9.79 0.99
C LEU A 26 -5.58 -10.06 0.40
N ASP A 27 -6.18 -11.22 0.69
CA ASP A 27 -7.54 -11.52 0.25
C ASP A 27 -8.51 -10.67 1.06
N ARG A 28 -8.31 -10.62 2.39
CA ARG A 28 -9.10 -9.74 3.26
C ARG A 28 -8.89 -8.26 2.96
N ALA A 29 -7.67 -7.84 2.64
CA ALA A 29 -7.39 -6.46 2.23
C ALA A 29 -8.10 -6.13 0.91
N SER A 30 -8.12 -7.05 -0.06
CA SER A 30 -8.83 -6.88 -1.33
C SER A 30 -10.33 -6.68 -1.12
N GLU A 31 -10.97 -7.52 -0.29
CA GLU A 31 -12.39 -7.36 0.05
C GLU A 31 -12.71 -5.99 0.66
N ILE A 32 -11.83 -5.49 1.56
CA ILE A 32 -12.01 -4.17 2.19
C ILE A 32 -11.88 -3.05 1.16
N LEU A 33 -10.92 -3.16 0.25
CA LEU A 33 -10.63 -2.15 -0.77
C LEU A 33 -11.70 -2.12 -1.87
N GLU A 34 -12.17 -3.28 -2.33
CA GLU A 34 -13.31 -3.39 -3.24
C GLU A 34 -14.58 -2.80 -2.61
N ALA A 35 -14.85 -3.11 -1.34
CA ALA A 35 -15.99 -2.54 -0.62
C ALA A 35 -15.88 -1.01 -0.43
N ALA A 36 -14.66 -0.46 -0.46
CA ALA A 36 -14.40 0.98 -0.45
C ALA A 36 -14.48 1.62 -1.86
N GLY A 37 -14.78 0.83 -2.90
CA GLY A 37 -14.98 1.29 -4.28
C GLY A 37 -13.69 1.38 -5.11
N HIS A 38 -12.61 0.72 -4.68
CA HIS A 38 -11.37 0.66 -5.44
C HIS A 38 -11.42 -0.44 -6.50
N ASP A 39 -10.96 -0.11 -7.71
CA ASP A 39 -10.62 -1.09 -8.73
C ASP A 39 -9.22 -1.64 -8.44
N LEU A 40 -9.10 -2.96 -8.33
CA LEU A 40 -7.87 -3.61 -7.91
C LEU A 40 -7.61 -4.95 -8.61
N GLU A 41 -6.34 -5.33 -8.67
CA GLU A 41 -5.91 -6.67 -9.05
C GLU A 41 -5.18 -7.34 -7.88
N ASN A 42 -5.64 -8.53 -7.47
CA ASN A 42 -4.96 -9.34 -6.46
C ASN A 42 -4.12 -10.42 -7.16
N LEU A 43 -2.79 -10.27 -7.08
CA LEU A 43 -1.81 -11.16 -7.71
C LEU A 43 -1.20 -12.16 -6.70
N SER A 44 -1.92 -12.46 -5.61
CA SER A 44 -1.53 -13.36 -4.50
C SER A 44 -0.33 -12.90 -3.64
N VAL A 45 0.66 -12.27 -4.25
CA VAL A 45 1.86 -11.73 -3.56
C VAL A 45 1.72 -10.23 -3.27
N MET A 46 0.85 -9.55 -4.00
CA MET A 46 0.56 -8.12 -3.90
C MET A 46 -0.85 -7.81 -4.41
N VAL A 47 -1.37 -6.67 -3.99
CA VAL A 47 -2.61 -6.06 -4.50
C VAL A 47 -2.25 -4.74 -5.16
N THR A 48 -2.68 -4.50 -6.40
CA THR A 48 -2.47 -3.24 -7.13
C THR A 48 -3.79 -2.49 -7.26
N ILE A 49 -3.77 -1.17 -7.08
CA ILE A 49 -4.96 -0.31 -7.06
C ILE A 49 -4.68 0.93 -7.87
N GLN A 50 -5.64 1.36 -8.71
CA GLN A 50 -5.58 2.68 -9.35
C GLN A 50 -6.20 3.74 -8.45
N TYR A 51 -5.42 4.76 -8.08
CA TYR A 51 -5.82 5.82 -7.16
C TYR A 51 -5.23 7.17 -7.56
N ASP A 52 -6.10 8.15 -7.87
CA ASP A 52 -5.71 9.52 -8.24
C ASP A 52 -4.61 9.57 -9.33
N GLY A 53 -4.80 8.79 -10.41
CA GLY A 53 -3.85 8.68 -11.52
C GLY A 53 -2.53 7.97 -11.19
N ARG A 54 -2.46 7.28 -10.06
CA ARG A 54 -1.28 6.53 -9.59
C ARG A 54 -1.65 5.08 -9.32
N GLU A 55 -0.71 4.20 -9.56
CA GLU A 55 -0.76 2.83 -9.09
C GLU A 55 -0.25 2.74 -7.66
N VAL A 56 -1.03 2.11 -6.79
CA VAL A 56 -0.68 1.78 -5.41
C VAL A 56 -0.58 0.27 -5.31
N THR A 57 0.62 -0.24 -5.07
CA THR A 57 0.89 -1.66 -4.85
C THR A 57 1.10 -1.95 -3.37
N ILE A 58 0.29 -2.82 -2.79
CA ILE A 58 0.36 -3.26 -1.40
C ILE A 58 0.93 -4.68 -1.36
N TYR A 59 2.02 -4.86 -0.62
CA TYR A 59 2.66 -6.16 -0.44
C TYR A 59 2.25 -6.78 0.89
N ARG A 60 2.31 -8.12 0.95
CA ARG A 60 1.98 -8.88 2.17
C ARG A 60 2.75 -8.46 3.41
N ASN A 61 4.00 -7.99 3.26
CA ASN A 61 4.82 -7.50 4.38
C ASN A 61 4.51 -6.05 4.79
N GLY A 62 3.42 -5.49 4.27
CA GLY A 62 2.98 -4.13 4.51
C GLY A 62 3.76 -3.06 3.75
N ARG A 63 4.70 -3.40 2.86
CA ARG A 63 5.26 -2.37 1.95
C ARG A 63 4.14 -1.85 1.06
N ILE A 64 4.07 -0.54 0.89
CA ILE A 64 3.24 0.10 -0.14
C ILE A 64 4.17 0.80 -1.12
N THR A 65 3.98 0.59 -2.42
CA THR A 65 4.69 1.31 -3.49
C THR A 65 3.70 2.16 -4.26
N ILE A 66 4.06 3.41 -4.52
CA ILE A 66 3.24 4.36 -5.26
C ILE A 66 4.02 4.77 -6.51
N TYR A 67 3.39 4.63 -7.68
CA TYR A 67 3.96 4.97 -8.98
C TYR A 67 2.92 5.62 -9.90
N PRO A 68 3.26 6.72 -10.60
CA PRO A 68 4.42 7.54 -10.38
C PRO A 68 4.32 8.33 -9.06
N ALA A 69 5.47 8.62 -8.43
CA ALA A 69 5.55 9.44 -7.22
C ALA A 69 6.82 10.29 -7.19
N ASP A 70 6.63 11.60 -7.16
CA ASP A 70 7.68 12.64 -7.15
C ASP A 70 7.77 13.39 -5.80
N SER A 71 6.73 13.30 -4.97
CA SER A 71 6.65 13.94 -3.65
C SER A 71 6.55 12.93 -2.52
N LYS A 72 7.45 13.07 -1.53
CA LYS A 72 7.41 12.25 -0.31
C LYS A 72 6.17 12.51 0.55
N ASP A 73 5.66 13.74 0.56
CA ASP A 73 4.50 14.10 1.36
C ASP A 73 3.24 13.47 0.78
N ILE A 74 3.06 13.56 -0.55
CA ILE A 74 1.94 12.89 -1.25
C ILE A 74 2.02 11.37 -1.05
N ALA A 75 3.21 10.78 -1.18
CA ALA A 75 3.37 9.34 -0.95
C ALA A 75 3.09 8.93 0.50
N ALA A 76 3.39 9.79 1.48
CA ALA A 76 3.08 9.54 2.89
C ALA A 76 1.57 9.61 3.14
N ASP A 77 0.88 10.62 2.61
CA ASP A 77 -0.58 10.78 2.77
C ASP A 77 -1.35 9.60 2.15
N ILE A 78 -0.94 9.17 0.94
CA ILE A 78 -1.51 8.00 0.28
C ILE A 78 -1.26 6.75 1.12
N ALA A 79 -0.02 6.52 1.56
CA ALA A 79 0.31 5.35 2.36
C ALA A 79 -0.47 5.32 3.68
N GLU A 80 -0.58 6.45 4.39
CA GLU A 80 -1.35 6.55 5.63
C GLU A 80 -2.81 6.18 5.41
N LYS A 81 -3.44 6.73 4.36
CA LYS A 81 -4.82 6.38 3.99
C LYS A 81 -4.99 4.89 3.72
N PHE A 82 -4.11 4.28 2.91
CA PHE A 82 -4.23 2.86 2.60
C PHE A 82 -3.97 1.97 3.81
N TYR A 83 -3.00 2.32 4.67
CA TYR A 83 -2.78 1.59 5.92
C TYR A 83 -4.00 1.64 6.84
N ASP A 84 -4.63 2.80 7.00
CA ASP A 84 -5.83 2.93 7.84
C ASP A 84 -7.00 2.11 7.29
N MET A 85 -7.14 2.02 5.97
CA MET A 85 -8.15 1.16 5.34
C MET A 85 -7.89 -0.32 5.61
N ILE A 86 -6.66 -0.79 5.39
CA ILE A 86 -6.32 -2.22 5.46
C ILE A 86 -5.91 -2.70 6.87
N GLU A 87 -5.89 -1.84 7.89
CA GLU A 87 -5.45 -2.23 9.25
C GLU A 87 -6.25 -3.43 9.79
N LYS A 88 -7.54 -3.53 9.42
CA LYS A 88 -8.40 -4.67 9.79
C LYS A 88 -8.02 -6.00 9.11
N ALA A 89 -7.18 -5.96 8.07
CA ALA A 89 -6.60 -7.14 7.42
C ALA A 89 -5.22 -7.51 7.97
N ARG A 90 -4.71 -6.79 8.99
CA ARG A 90 -3.43 -7.11 9.63
C ARG A 90 -3.55 -8.45 10.36
N GLU A 91 -2.63 -9.37 10.06
CA GLU A 91 -2.51 -10.64 10.76
C GLU A 91 -1.97 -10.36 12.18
N ILE A 92 -2.77 -10.65 13.21
CA ILE A 92 -2.33 -10.62 14.60
C ILE A 92 -1.70 -11.99 14.91
N ARG A 93 -0.43 -11.99 15.34
CA ARG A 93 0.24 -13.18 15.88
C ARG A 93 0.03 -13.29 17.37
#